data_AF-A0A5W8UXC9-F1
#
_entry.id   AF-A0A5W8UXC9-F1
#
_cell.length_a   1.000
_cell.length_b   1.000
_cell.length_c   1.000
_cell.angle_alpha   90.00
_cell.angle_beta   90.00
_cell.angle_gamma   90.00
#
_symmetry.space_group_name_H-M   'P 1'
#
loop_
_entity.id
_entity.type
_entity.pdbx_description
1 polymer ?
#
loop_
_entity_poly.entity_id
_entity_poly.type
_entity_poly.pdbx_seq_one_letter_code
_entity_poly.pdbx_strand_id
1 'polypeptide(L)'
;VVTMSNFVGYMIEEAVRLGFCQIVLVGHPGKLIKIAAGIFHTHSHIADARMETLVAHLALLGAPLELLTLVSDCDTTEAAMEHIEAYGFGHIYNHLARRICLRVMQMLRFTKTPPVCDAILFSFDNHILGSNRPVDEIAKELQC
;
A
#
# COMPACT_ATOMS: atom_id res chain seq x y z
N VAL A 1 -2.13 10.25 15.62
CA VAL A 1 -1.80 10.19 14.18
C VAL A 1 -0.44 10.84 13.95
N VAL A 2 0.46 10.22 13.19
CA VAL A 2 1.79 10.77 12.85
C VAL A 2 1.93 10.88 11.34
N THR A 3 2.33 12.05 10.84
CA THR A 3 2.59 12.27 9.40
C THR A 3 4.07 12.08 9.10
N MET A 4 4.40 11.21 8.15
CA MET A 4 5.78 10.73 7.96
C MET A 4 6.45 11.06 6.61
N SER A 5 5.85 11.95 5.82
CA SER A 5 6.33 12.36 4.49
C SER A 5 6.77 11.19 3.58
N ASN A 6 8.07 10.83 3.55
CA ASN A 6 8.62 9.78 2.71
C ASN A 6 9.36 8.65 3.47
N PHE A 7 9.46 8.72 4.80
CA PHE A 7 10.34 7.88 5.60
C PHE A 7 9.61 6.71 6.27
N VAL A 8 8.89 5.91 5.49
CA VAL A 8 7.99 4.88 6.04
C VAL A 8 8.76 3.79 6.80
N GLY A 9 9.87 3.30 6.24
CA GLY A 9 10.69 2.27 6.90
C GLY A 9 11.21 2.73 8.26
N TYR A 10 11.78 3.95 8.30
CA TYR A 10 12.27 4.55 9.53
C TYR A 10 11.16 4.65 10.59
N MET A 11 9.96 5.11 10.22
CA MET A 11 8.86 5.22 11.18
C MET A 11 8.37 3.86 11.69
N ILE A 12 8.41 2.82 10.86
CA ILE A 12 8.09 1.45 11.29
C ILE A 12 9.13 0.96 12.32
N GLU A 13 10.42 1.22 12.07
CA GLU A 13 11.50 0.88 13.02
C GLU A 13 11.35 1.65 14.33
N GLU A 14 10.98 2.92 14.29
CA GLU A 14 10.71 3.71 15.49
C GLU A 14 9.48 3.20 16.25
N ALA A 15 8.42 2.76 15.56
CA ALA A 15 7.26 2.15 16.19
C ALA A 15 7.65 0.84 16.91
N VAL A 16 8.50 0.02 16.30
CA VAL A 16 9.07 -1.17 16.95
C VAL A 16 9.91 -0.79 18.17
N ARG A 17 10.81 0.20 18.03
CA ARG A 17 11.69 0.66 19.11
C ARG A 17 10.91 1.17 20.32
N LEU A 18 9.78 1.83 20.08
CA LEU A 18 8.90 2.38 21.11
C LEU A 18 7.92 1.33 21.68
N GLY A 19 7.92 0.09 21.17
CA GLY A 19 7.09 -0.99 21.68
C GLY A 19 5.62 -0.89 21.30
N PHE A 20 5.29 -0.27 20.17
CA PHE A 20 3.91 -0.31 19.65
C PHE A 20 3.50 -1.74 19.32
N CYS A 21 2.28 -2.12 19.70
CA CYS A 21 1.71 -3.44 19.40
C CYS A 21 0.96 -3.46 18.06
N GLN A 22 0.50 -2.30 17.58
CA GLN A 22 -0.24 -2.17 16.33
C GLN A 22 0.14 -0.86 15.63
N ILE A 23 0.25 -0.93 14.30
CA ILE A 23 0.42 0.21 13.40
C ILE A 23 -0.55 0.09 12.23
N VAL A 24 -1.04 1.23 11.74
CA VAL A 24 -1.87 1.29 10.53
C VAL A 24 -1.27 2.29 9.56
N LEU A 25 -0.89 1.79 8.39
CA LEU A 25 -0.40 2.62 7.29
C LEU A 25 -1.60 3.13 6.48
N VAL A 26 -1.82 4.44 6.54
CA VAL A 26 -2.92 5.09 5.82
C VAL A 26 -2.35 6.05 4.79
N GLY A 27 -2.80 5.95 3.54
CA GLY A 27 -2.36 6.88 2.52
C GLY A 27 -2.75 6.54 1.08
N HIS A 28 -2.27 7.39 0.19
CA HIS A 28 -2.57 7.30 -1.22
C HIS A 28 -1.85 6.13 -1.92
N PRO A 29 -2.49 5.39 -2.86
CA PRO A 29 -1.84 4.36 -3.66
C PRO A 29 -0.52 4.79 -4.28
N GLY A 30 -0.43 6.02 -4.80
CA GLY A 30 0.78 6.57 -5.41
C GLY A 30 2.01 6.63 -4.49
N LYS A 31 1.85 6.51 -3.18
CA LYS A 31 2.96 6.33 -2.23
C LYS A 31 3.03 4.91 -1.70
N LEU A 32 1.92 4.39 -1.18
CA LEU A 32 1.91 3.12 -0.45
C LEU A 32 2.20 1.91 -1.35
N ILE A 33 1.93 1.99 -2.65
CA ILE A 33 2.28 0.91 -3.59
C ILE A 33 3.78 0.59 -3.62
N LYS A 34 4.64 1.58 -3.33
CA LYS A 34 6.09 1.36 -3.23
C LYS A 34 6.42 0.38 -2.12
N ILE A 35 5.66 0.42 -1.02
CA ILE A 35 5.83 -0.54 0.07
C ILE A 35 5.43 -1.94 -0.39
N ALA A 36 4.38 -2.08 -1.21
CA ALA A 36 4.01 -3.36 -1.83
C ALA A 36 5.13 -3.94 -2.71
N ALA A 37 5.91 -3.05 -3.36
CA ALA A 37 7.11 -3.41 -4.11
C ALA A 37 8.30 -3.81 -3.20
N GLY A 38 8.28 -3.43 -1.91
CA GLY A 38 9.39 -3.61 -0.97
C GLY A 38 10.27 -2.36 -0.81
N ILE A 39 9.81 -1.20 -1.31
CA ILE A 39 10.49 0.08 -1.24
C ILE A 39 9.88 0.90 -0.09
N PHE A 40 10.67 1.09 0.98
CA PHE A 40 10.22 1.75 2.21
C PHE A 40 10.56 3.25 2.30
N HIS A 41 11.17 3.80 1.25
CA HIS A 41 11.36 5.24 1.06
C HIS A 41 10.49 5.71 -0.11
N THR A 42 9.45 6.49 0.14
CA THR A 42 8.40 6.72 -0.88
C THR A 42 8.70 7.87 -1.84
N HIS A 43 9.82 8.59 -1.68
CA HIS A 43 10.20 9.67 -2.60
C HIS A 43 10.51 9.13 -4.00
N SER A 44 9.85 9.63 -5.05
CA SER A 44 10.01 9.17 -6.45
C SER A 44 11.43 9.27 -6.98
N HIS A 45 12.15 10.36 -6.66
CA HIS A 45 13.55 10.50 -7.04
C HIS A 45 14.50 9.44 -6.41
N ILE A 46 14.12 8.82 -5.28
CA ILE A 46 14.95 7.79 -4.65
C ILE A 46 14.63 6.42 -5.22
N ALA A 47 13.35 6.12 -5.39
CA ALA A 47 12.88 4.91 -6.01
C ALA A 47 11.46 5.10 -6.56
N ASP A 48 11.24 4.59 -7.75
CA ASP A 48 9.92 4.47 -8.36
C ASP A 48 9.74 3.07 -8.94
N ALA A 49 8.54 2.54 -8.78
CA ALA A 49 8.13 1.23 -9.27
C ALA A 49 6.59 1.13 -9.34
N ARG A 50 5.89 2.28 -9.42
CA ARG A 50 4.43 2.34 -9.26
C ARG A 50 3.71 1.54 -10.34
N MET A 51 4.02 1.81 -11.61
CA MET A 51 3.34 1.15 -12.73
C MET A 51 3.76 -0.31 -12.85
N GLU A 52 5.05 -0.60 -12.69
CA GLU A 52 5.58 -1.96 -12.73
C GLU A 52 4.93 -2.84 -11.66
N THR A 53 4.72 -2.29 -10.46
CA THR A 53 4.04 -3.01 -9.36
C THR A 53 2.55 -3.20 -9.63
N LEU A 54 1.87 -2.19 -10.20
CA LEU A 54 0.47 -2.33 -10.63
C LEU A 54 0.35 -3.41 -11.70
N VAL A 55 1.10 -3.30 -12.78
CA VAL A 55 1.09 -4.24 -13.91
C VAL A 55 1.37 -5.66 -13.43
N ALA A 56 2.40 -5.86 -12.60
CA ALA A 56 2.72 -7.19 -12.08
C ALA A 56 1.57 -7.78 -11.27
N HIS A 57 0.92 -7.00 -10.41
CA HIS A 57 -0.18 -7.50 -9.58
C HIS A 57 -1.50 -7.62 -10.33
N LEU A 58 -1.78 -6.75 -11.30
CA LEU A 58 -2.92 -6.87 -12.22
C LEU A 58 -2.79 -8.14 -13.06
N ALA A 59 -1.60 -8.42 -13.60
CA ALA A 59 -1.35 -9.63 -14.38
C ALA A 59 -1.59 -10.89 -13.55
N LEU A 60 -1.13 -10.91 -12.29
CA LEU A 60 -1.38 -12.01 -11.36
C LEU A 60 -2.86 -12.16 -10.97
N LEU A 61 -3.66 -11.09 -11.10
CA LEU A 61 -5.12 -11.11 -10.90
C LEU A 61 -5.88 -11.46 -12.19
N GLY A 62 -5.18 -11.73 -13.30
CA GLY A 62 -5.81 -12.11 -14.57
C GLY A 62 -6.33 -10.93 -15.39
N ALA A 63 -5.80 -9.72 -15.19
CA ALA A 63 -6.11 -8.58 -16.04
C ALA A 63 -5.74 -8.82 -17.50
N PRO A 64 -6.57 -8.35 -18.46
CA PRO A 64 -6.27 -8.48 -19.88
C PRO A 64 -5.05 -7.61 -20.25
N LEU A 65 -4.31 -8.06 -21.26
CA LEU A 65 -3.12 -7.34 -21.76
C LEU A 65 -3.40 -5.87 -22.08
N GLU A 66 -4.58 -5.57 -22.61
CA GLU A 66 -5.00 -4.20 -22.92
C GLU A 66 -4.96 -3.28 -21.69
N LEU A 67 -5.52 -3.73 -20.56
CA LEU A 67 -5.44 -2.98 -19.29
C LEU A 67 -3.98 -2.87 -18.81
N LEU A 68 -3.21 -3.93 -18.92
CA LEU A 68 -1.80 -3.92 -18.49
C LEU A 68 -0.98 -2.88 -19.27
N THR A 69 -1.19 -2.79 -20.58
CA THR A 69 -0.54 -1.79 -21.44
C THR A 69 -0.98 -0.38 -21.07
N LEU A 70 -2.30 -0.14 -20.93
CA LEU A 70 -2.82 1.17 -20.53
C LEU A 70 -2.24 1.64 -19.19
N VAL A 71 -2.18 0.76 -18.20
CA VAL A 71 -1.59 1.08 -16.88
C VAL A 71 -0.09 1.28 -16.97
N SER A 72 0.62 0.49 -17.79
CA SER A 72 2.07 0.64 -17.99
C SER A 72 2.44 1.99 -18.59
N ASP A 73 1.58 2.56 -19.43
CA ASP A 73 1.82 3.81 -20.15
C ASP A 73 1.39 5.06 -19.34
N CYS A 74 0.87 4.89 -18.12
CA CYS A 74 0.45 5.98 -17.26
C CYS A 74 1.62 6.64 -16.51
N ASP A 75 1.67 7.98 -16.52
CA ASP A 75 2.64 8.75 -15.71
C ASP A 75 2.25 8.83 -14.22
N THR A 76 0.94 8.80 -13.95
CA THR A 76 0.37 9.03 -12.62
C THR A 76 -0.48 7.86 -12.17
N THR A 77 -0.50 7.63 -10.86
CA THR A 77 -1.31 6.57 -10.27
C THR A 77 -2.80 6.85 -10.44
N GLU A 78 -3.23 8.13 -10.47
CA GLU A 78 -4.63 8.48 -10.74
C GLU A 78 -5.07 8.03 -12.13
N ALA A 79 -4.29 8.34 -13.17
CA ALA A 79 -4.61 7.91 -14.54
C ALA A 79 -4.72 6.38 -14.64
N ALA A 80 -3.82 5.65 -13.97
CA ALA A 80 -3.90 4.20 -13.90
C ALA A 80 -5.16 3.72 -13.14
N MET A 81 -5.56 4.42 -12.07
CA MET A 81 -6.75 4.08 -11.29
C MET A 81 -8.03 4.20 -12.13
N GLU A 82 -8.15 5.21 -13.00
CA GLU A 82 -9.28 5.37 -13.91
C GLU A 82 -9.44 4.15 -14.85
N HIS A 83 -8.33 3.69 -15.44
CA HIS A 83 -8.34 2.50 -16.28
C HIS A 83 -8.67 1.22 -15.50
N ILE A 84 -8.08 1.05 -14.30
CA ILE A 84 -8.35 -0.10 -13.43
C ILE A 84 -9.83 -0.20 -13.08
N GLU A 85 -10.46 0.93 -12.75
CA GLU A 85 -11.88 0.98 -12.42
C GLU A 85 -12.76 0.68 -13.64
N ALA A 86 -12.45 1.29 -14.79
CA ALA A 86 -13.19 1.06 -16.03
C ALA A 86 -13.20 -0.43 -16.46
N TYR A 87 -12.15 -1.17 -16.13
CA TYR A 87 -12.04 -2.61 -16.39
C TYR A 87 -12.58 -3.49 -15.25
N GLY A 88 -13.06 -2.92 -14.15
CA GLY A 88 -13.59 -3.67 -13.00
C GLY A 88 -12.54 -4.33 -12.11
N PHE A 89 -11.28 -3.86 -12.16
CA PHE A 89 -10.17 -4.42 -11.39
C PHE A 89 -9.90 -3.70 -10.05
N GLY A 90 -10.81 -2.84 -9.56
CA GLY A 90 -10.66 -2.09 -8.31
C GLY A 90 -10.34 -2.95 -7.07
N HIS A 91 -10.69 -4.24 -7.08
CA HIS A 91 -10.31 -5.20 -6.03
C HIS A 91 -8.78 -5.35 -5.85
N ILE A 92 -7.97 -4.84 -6.80
CA ILE A 92 -6.52 -4.74 -6.66
C ILE A 92 -6.10 -3.94 -5.41
N TYR A 93 -6.85 -2.93 -4.98
CA TYR A 93 -6.43 -2.12 -3.83
C TYR A 93 -6.43 -2.93 -2.53
N ASN A 94 -7.41 -3.82 -2.33
CA ASN A 94 -7.40 -4.78 -1.21
C ASN A 94 -6.23 -5.76 -1.32
N HIS A 95 -5.89 -6.19 -2.53
CA HIS A 95 -4.73 -7.04 -2.78
C HIS A 95 -3.41 -6.33 -2.46
N LEU A 96 -3.24 -5.07 -2.89
CA LEU A 96 -2.06 -4.27 -2.60
C LEU A 96 -1.94 -3.94 -1.12
N ALA A 97 -3.04 -3.65 -0.42
CA ALA A 97 -3.04 -3.45 1.02
C ALA A 97 -2.51 -4.70 1.76
N ARG A 98 -2.98 -5.90 1.39
CA ARG A 98 -2.42 -7.17 1.92
C ARG A 98 -0.94 -7.33 1.58
N ARG A 99 -0.53 -6.95 0.37
CA ARG A 99 0.87 -7.00 -0.06
C ARG A 99 1.76 -6.05 0.74
N ILE A 100 1.28 -4.85 1.06
CA ILE A 100 1.96 -3.87 1.93
C ILE A 100 2.23 -4.50 3.30
N CYS A 101 1.22 -5.06 3.96
CA CYS A 101 1.38 -5.73 5.26
C CYS A 101 2.40 -6.88 5.19
N LEU A 102 2.34 -7.69 4.12
CA LEU A 102 3.32 -8.76 3.89
C LEU A 102 4.75 -8.23 3.76
N ARG A 103 4.95 -7.13 3.04
CA ARG A 103 6.27 -6.50 2.89
C ARG A 103 6.78 -5.93 4.20
N VAL A 104 5.91 -5.31 5.01
CA VAL A 104 6.24 -4.86 6.37
C VAL A 104 6.67 -6.03 7.24
N MET A 105 5.93 -7.15 7.22
CA MET A 105 6.33 -8.35 7.97
C MET A 105 7.67 -8.91 7.49
N GLN A 106 7.95 -8.90 6.18
CA GLN A 106 9.25 -9.33 5.63
C GLN A 106 10.41 -8.43 6.06
N MET A 107 10.17 -7.12 6.17
CA MET A 107 11.13 -6.15 6.72
C MET A 107 11.41 -6.44 8.19
N LEU A 108 10.38 -6.77 8.97
CA LEU A 108 10.45 -7.01 10.41
C LEU A 108 10.75 -8.47 10.81
N ARG A 109 11.17 -9.32 9.86
CA ARG A 109 11.32 -10.78 10.08
C ARG A 109 12.27 -11.19 11.22
N PHE A 110 13.14 -10.30 11.67
CA PHE A 110 14.09 -10.53 12.76
C PHE A 110 13.75 -9.76 14.05
N THR A 111 12.62 -9.04 14.06
CA THR A 111 12.12 -8.35 15.24
C THR A 111 11.47 -9.34 16.19
N LYS A 112 11.81 -9.31 17.48
CA LYS A 112 11.28 -10.25 18.49
C LYS A 112 9.75 -10.13 18.67
N THR A 113 9.25 -8.91 18.72
CA THR A 113 7.83 -8.59 18.93
C THR A 113 7.41 -7.53 17.90
N PRO A 114 7.20 -7.93 16.63
CA PRO A 114 6.78 -6.98 15.61
C PRO A 114 5.33 -6.53 15.87
N PRO A 115 4.99 -5.26 15.65
CA PRO A 115 3.60 -4.81 15.70
C PRO A 115 2.76 -5.53 14.65
N VAL A 116 1.47 -5.68 14.93
CA VAL A 116 0.47 -5.93 13.89
C VAL A 116 0.48 -4.74 12.94
N CYS A 117 0.49 -5.00 11.63
CA CYS A 117 0.44 -3.96 10.61
C CYS A 117 -0.80 -4.10 9.75
N ASP A 118 -1.60 -3.04 9.71
CA ASP A 118 -2.69 -2.87 8.76
C ASP A 118 -2.36 -1.79 7.73
N ALA A 119 -3.06 -1.82 6.60
CA ALA A 119 -2.91 -0.86 5.52
C ALA A 119 -4.28 -0.45 4.97
N ILE A 120 -4.50 0.85 4.80
CA ILE A 120 -5.70 1.43 4.20
C ILE A 120 -5.29 2.41 3.10
N LEU A 121 -5.80 2.16 1.89
CA LEU A 121 -5.58 2.98 0.71
C LEU A 121 -6.76 3.94 0.51
N PHE A 122 -6.45 5.22 0.30
CA PHE A 122 -7.41 6.29 0.06
C PHE A 122 -7.15 7.00 -1.27
N SER A 123 -8.20 7.47 -1.95
CA SER A 123 -8.09 8.45 -3.04
C SER A 123 -7.83 9.85 -2.49
N PHE A 124 -7.51 10.80 -3.38
CA PHE A 124 -7.40 12.22 -3.00
C PHE A 124 -8.71 12.82 -2.45
N ASP A 125 -9.87 12.28 -2.86
CA ASP A 125 -11.19 12.68 -2.37
C ASP A 125 -11.58 12.02 -1.05
N ASN A 126 -10.62 11.38 -0.36
CA ASN A 126 -10.80 10.68 0.92
C ASN A 126 -11.79 9.49 0.86
N HIS A 127 -11.98 8.89 -0.32
CA HIS A 127 -12.70 7.62 -0.43
C HIS A 127 -11.75 6.46 -0.14
N ILE A 128 -12.22 5.48 0.64
CA ILE A 128 -11.50 4.24 0.88
C ILE A 128 -11.51 3.43 -0.42
N LEU A 129 -10.33 3.15 -0.95
CA LEU A 129 -10.14 2.32 -2.15
C LEU A 129 -9.98 0.85 -1.78
N GLY A 130 -9.28 0.58 -0.68
CA GLY A 130 -9.10 -0.78 -0.19
C GLY A 130 -8.30 -0.88 1.08
N SER A 131 -8.39 -2.02 1.74
CA SER A 131 -7.70 -2.32 2.99
C SER A 131 -7.30 -3.80 3.06
N ASN A 132 -6.38 -4.14 3.96
CA ASN A 132 -5.95 -5.53 4.12
C ASN A 132 -7.01 -6.41 4.80
N ARG A 133 -7.94 -5.80 5.54
CA ARG A 133 -9.09 -6.39 6.24
C ARG A 133 -10.18 -5.32 6.48
N PRO A 134 -11.40 -5.66 6.94
CA PRO A 134 -12.47 -4.68 7.14
C PRO A 134 -12.05 -3.47 7.99
N VAL A 135 -12.32 -2.26 7.51
CA VAL A 135 -11.86 -1.01 8.15
C VAL A 135 -12.48 -0.81 9.53
N ASP A 136 -13.74 -1.24 9.72
CA ASP A 136 -14.41 -1.15 11.02
C ASP A 136 -13.74 -2.01 12.11
N GLU A 137 -13.13 -3.14 11.71
CA GLU A 137 -12.37 -3.98 12.64
C GLU A 137 -11.05 -3.31 13.02
N ILE A 138 -10.34 -2.74 12.03
CA ILE A 138 -9.11 -1.96 12.26
C ILE A 138 -9.40 -0.80 13.22
N ALA A 139 -10.48 -0.05 12.97
CA ALA A 139 -10.85 1.10 13.78
C ALA A 139 -11.20 0.74 15.23
N LYS A 140 -11.89 -0.38 15.46
CA LYS A 140 -12.24 -0.86 16.81
C LYS A 140 -11.01 -1.21 17.62
N GLU A 141 -10.04 -1.90 17.02
CA GLU A 141 -8.82 -2.32 17.72
C GLU A 141 -7.90 -1.15 18.08
N LEU A 142 -7.91 -0.06 17.29
CA LEU A 142 -7.14 1.14 17.59
C LEU A 142 -7.69 1.99 18.76
N GLN A 143 -8.92 1.73 19.21
CA GLN A 143 -9.57 2.45 20.30
C GLN A 143 -9.37 1.81 21.67
N CYS A 144 -8.72 0.65 21.74
CA CYS A 144 -8.39 -0.07 22.97
C CYS A 144 -6.95 0.22 23.41
#